data_AF-H8MHG5-F1
#
_entry.id   AF-H8MHG5-F1
#
_cell.length_a   1.000
_cell.length_b   1.000
_cell.length_c   1.000
_cell.angle_alpha   90.00
_cell.angle_beta   90.00
_cell.angle_gamma   90.00
#
_symmetry.space_group_name_H-M   'P 1'
#
loop_
_entity.id
_entity.type
_entity.pdbx_description
1 polymer ?
#
loop_
_entity_poly.entity_id
_entity_poly.type
_entity_poly.pdbx_seq_one_letter_code
_entity_poly.pdbx_strand_id
1 'polypeptide(L)'
;MSLNPSRLLALVAGSALFVIPSPRPAHAADTCGPGDLYEDVQPAFTAAGFDQLQQVTLTPQKTLRSVNPFWTPTSVDSIVFPSDQNVTISFVYESAGASHALGYLYMSDLRARGYVNAQGDLVDANGNGVADLHEDLYNLAPPSGAQARPYIGVSPRCSRTFTSGGFSYRQPDLALNATCASAFITHPDLTDARPGRTSSSYNITVDVVGSSPPGAAGTGYSDNGLFTRIPNLLEPAHASNNHMGIGHLAFLLTDDDSDTVTFQGLGTVTDVMDLNDGVPDYDVSAYDSHGRPRTSNPDPGITTYDRTVDLGVIPGGQEVVFFLISAFDSSHNTDNGTVYPCLRRDADLKCTLHLRTPLNVFFSKAKWNLDQDFMGQNPVVSRNMGCDYNEACTPASSRYACTLAGTTQKMCGWLDDWTRERLATLPYGNTTLPMAATTVAAPGNLVMPHAVLGNVGPASDRWLLAFEDLPGGGDRDFNDVVFMLRNWAPTAGRVRSTVLSPAAPSCTIQQVYIHKDDAQDPSCAAPVAINYSVATDCRVCLAGTCVTNPSPTWHPVTFDWNRDAVLDVSSTRGHQLCWKADLTAGNGPCQATINNVDIGYESGPVVP
;
A
#
# COMPACT_ATOMS: atom_id res chain seq x y z
N MET A 1 -8.29 -19.22 61.16
CA MET A 1 -8.01 -20.62 61.52
C MET A 1 -9.26 -21.44 61.25
N SER A 2 -9.14 -22.52 60.44
CA SER A 2 -10.07 -23.67 60.35
C SER A 2 -11.48 -23.41 59.80
N LEU A 3 -12.15 -24.18 58.93
CA LEU A 3 -11.90 -25.37 58.11
C LEU A 3 -13.09 -25.42 57.07
N ASN A 4 -12.88 -26.11 55.95
CA ASN A 4 -13.81 -26.53 54.86
C ASN A 4 -15.18 -27.13 55.31
N PRO A 5 -16.18 -27.52 54.46
CA PRO A 5 -16.14 -27.77 52.99
C PRO A 5 -17.40 -27.42 52.13
N SER A 6 -17.21 -27.47 50.80
CA SER A 6 -18.04 -28.05 49.71
C SER A 6 -19.57 -27.83 49.65
N ARG A 7 -20.05 -27.19 48.57
CA ARG A 7 -21.44 -27.23 48.09
C ARG A 7 -21.59 -27.94 46.75
N LEU A 8 -22.44 -28.97 46.81
CA LEU A 8 -23.25 -29.65 45.80
C LEU A 8 -23.40 -28.92 44.44
N LEU A 9 -23.19 -29.67 43.36
CA LEU A 9 -23.99 -29.53 42.14
C LEU A 9 -24.65 -30.88 41.82
N ALA A 10 -25.95 -30.84 41.59
CA ALA A 10 -26.80 -31.98 41.30
C ALA A 10 -26.58 -32.48 39.86
N LEU A 11 -26.33 -33.78 39.71
CA LEU A 11 -26.40 -34.48 38.43
C LEU A 11 -27.84 -34.96 38.20
N VAL A 12 -28.48 -34.47 37.14
CA VAL A 12 -29.74 -35.01 36.63
C VAL A 12 -29.41 -36.26 35.82
N ALA A 13 -29.90 -37.41 36.28
CA ALA A 13 -29.84 -38.68 35.56
C ALA A 13 -30.82 -38.67 34.38
N GLY A 14 -30.30 -38.50 33.17
CA GLY A 14 -30.99 -38.79 31.92
C GLY A 14 -30.50 -40.13 31.37
N SER A 15 -31.34 -41.15 31.45
CA SER A 15 -31.08 -42.49 30.95
C SER A 15 -30.83 -42.48 29.43
N ALA A 16 -29.58 -42.69 29.02
CA ALA A 16 -29.26 -43.01 27.64
C ALA A 16 -29.59 -44.49 27.39
N LEU A 17 -30.60 -44.76 26.55
CA LEU A 17 -30.74 -46.05 25.89
C LEU A 17 -29.45 -46.31 25.09
N PHE A 18 -28.66 -47.28 25.52
CA PHE A 18 -27.63 -47.86 24.67
C PHE A 18 -28.31 -48.65 23.56
N VAL A 19 -28.48 -48.02 22.39
CA VAL A 19 -28.61 -48.76 21.14
C VAL A 19 -27.24 -49.35 20.86
N ILE A 20 -27.08 -50.64 21.17
CA ILE A 20 -25.90 -51.40 20.76
C ILE A 20 -25.98 -51.48 19.23
N PRO A 21 -25.05 -50.88 18.47
CA PRO A 21 -24.96 -51.19 17.05
C PRO A 21 -24.58 -52.67 16.96
N SER A 22 -25.48 -53.49 16.40
CA SER A 22 -25.11 -54.83 15.96
C SER A 22 -23.87 -54.71 15.07
N PRO A 23 -22.79 -55.46 15.32
CA PRO A 23 -21.72 -55.57 14.35
C PRO A 23 -22.34 -56.26 13.14
N ARG A 24 -22.68 -55.50 12.10
CA ARG A 24 -22.85 -56.10 10.79
C ARG A 24 -21.49 -56.70 10.44
N PRO A 25 -21.39 -58.00 10.16
CA PRO A 25 -20.16 -58.53 9.61
C PRO A 25 -19.85 -57.70 8.36
N ALA A 26 -18.67 -57.10 8.34
CA ALA A 26 -18.11 -56.55 7.12
C ALA A 26 -18.01 -57.72 6.15
N HIS A 27 -18.94 -57.81 5.20
CA HIS A 27 -18.70 -58.58 4.01
C HIS A 27 -17.47 -57.96 3.35
N ALA A 28 -16.33 -58.64 3.47
CA ALA A 28 -15.24 -58.46 2.53
C ALA A 28 -15.85 -58.73 1.15
N ALA A 29 -15.97 -57.68 0.33
CA ALA A 29 -16.16 -57.86 -1.08
C ALA A 29 -14.87 -58.50 -1.61
N ASP A 30 -14.88 -59.83 -1.74
CA ASP A 30 -13.77 -60.66 -2.24
C ASP A 30 -13.50 -60.49 -3.74
N THR A 31 -14.06 -59.45 -4.35
CA THR A 31 -13.80 -59.08 -5.72
C THR A 31 -13.29 -57.65 -5.72
N CYS A 32 -12.04 -57.45 -6.16
CA CYS A 32 -11.60 -56.15 -6.65
C CYS A 32 -12.57 -55.76 -7.76
N GLY A 33 -13.60 -54.97 -7.44
CA GLY A 33 -14.44 -54.38 -8.44
C GLY A 33 -13.54 -53.48 -9.28
N PRO A 34 -13.52 -53.61 -10.62
CA PRO A 34 -12.86 -52.61 -11.43
C PRO A 34 -13.55 -51.29 -11.08
N GLY A 35 -12.84 -50.37 -10.42
CA GLY A 35 -13.33 -49.01 -10.31
C GLY A 35 -13.57 -48.50 -11.74
N ASP A 36 -14.60 -47.69 -11.93
CA ASP A 36 -14.79 -47.04 -13.22
C ASP A 36 -13.74 -45.94 -13.33
N LEU A 37 -12.84 -46.06 -14.32
CA LEU A 37 -11.77 -45.10 -14.55
C LEU A 37 -12.31 -43.68 -14.72
N TYR A 38 -13.55 -43.50 -15.16
CA TYR A 38 -14.13 -42.18 -15.43
C TYR A 38 -15.20 -41.77 -14.40
N GLU A 39 -15.48 -42.60 -13.38
CA GLU A 39 -16.35 -42.19 -12.27
C GLU A 39 -15.56 -41.35 -11.28
N ASP A 40 -16.00 -40.11 -11.06
CA ASP A 40 -15.37 -39.21 -10.11
C ASP A 40 -15.60 -39.65 -8.66
N VAL A 41 -14.50 -39.95 -7.97
CA VAL A 41 -14.46 -40.30 -6.55
C VAL A 41 -14.01 -39.14 -5.67
N GLN A 42 -13.67 -37.96 -6.23
CA GLN A 42 -13.35 -36.77 -5.45
C GLN A 42 -14.64 -36.10 -4.97
N PRO A 43 -14.93 -36.08 -3.66
CA PRO A 43 -16.07 -35.32 -3.16
C PRO A 43 -15.82 -33.82 -3.31
N ALA A 44 -16.90 -33.04 -3.28
CA ALA A 44 -16.81 -31.57 -3.26
C ALA A 44 -15.81 -31.07 -2.20
N PHE A 45 -15.04 -30.03 -2.52
CA PHE A 45 -14.01 -29.52 -1.63
C PHE A 45 -14.60 -29.03 -0.31
N THR A 46 -14.12 -29.62 0.78
CA THR A 46 -14.41 -29.25 2.17
C THR A 46 -13.12 -29.34 2.97
N ALA A 47 -13.06 -28.64 4.12
CA ALA A 47 -11.87 -28.69 4.98
C ALA A 47 -11.51 -30.13 5.41
N ALA A 48 -12.49 -31.03 5.55
CA ALA A 48 -12.28 -32.43 5.92
C ALA A 48 -11.81 -33.31 4.75
N GLY A 49 -11.91 -32.84 3.49
CA GLY A 49 -11.49 -33.59 2.29
C GLY A 49 -9.98 -33.51 2.02
N PHE A 50 -9.21 -32.85 2.88
CA PHE A 50 -7.78 -32.64 2.69
C PHE A 50 -6.98 -33.05 3.92
N ASP A 51 -5.92 -33.84 3.70
CA ASP A 51 -4.92 -34.16 4.73
C ASP A 51 -3.92 -32.99 4.91
N GLN A 52 -3.78 -32.13 3.89
CA GLN A 52 -2.89 -30.98 3.91
C GLN A 52 -3.47 -29.78 3.15
N LEU A 53 -3.51 -28.63 3.80
CA LEU A 53 -3.73 -27.31 3.21
C LEU A 53 -2.62 -26.38 3.72
N GLN A 54 -1.53 -26.25 2.97
CA GLN A 54 -0.39 -25.41 3.33
C GLN A 54 -0.38 -24.17 2.44
N GLN A 55 -0.57 -22.99 3.04
CA GLN A 55 -0.68 -21.71 2.30
C GLN A 55 -1.74 -21.78 1.18
N VAL A 56 -2.79 -22.55 1.41
CA VAL A 56 -3.96 -22.68 0.54
C VAL A 56 -5.19 -22.50 1.41
N THR A 57 -6.17 -21.75 0.92
CA THR A 57 -7.47 -21.59 1.58
C THR A 57 -8.58 -22.19 0.73
N LEU A 58 -9.62 -22.69 1.41
CA LEU A 58 -10.89 -23.06 0.79
C LEU A 58 -11.78 -21.82 0.75
N THR A 59 -12.13 -21.36 -0.46
CA THR A 59 -12.99 -20.18 -0.65
C THR A 59 -14.44 -20.49 -0.25
N PRO A 60 -15.29 -19.47 0.00
CA PRO A 60 -16.73 -19.67 0.18
C PRO A 60 -17.40 -20.37 -1.01
N GLN A 61 -16.83 -20.24 -2.21
CA GLN A 61 -17.28 -20.92 -3.44
C GLN A 61 -16.81 -22.38 -3.53
N LYS A 62 -16.16 -22.91 -2.48
CA LYS A 62 -15.58 -24.26 -2.42
C LYS A 62 -14.49 -24.50 -3.47
N THR A 63 -13.69 -23.48 -3.78
CA THR A 63 -12.49 -23.60 -4.62
C THR A 63 -11.23 -23.46 -3.77
N LEU A 64 -10.07 -23.88 -4.29
CA LEU A 64 -8.78 -23.75 -3.61
C LEU A 64 -7.93 -22.66 -4.24
N ARG A 65 -7.29 -21.84 -3.40
CA ARG A 65 -6.40 -20.75 -3.86
C ARG A 65 -5.26 -20.55 -2.87
N SER A 66 -4.08 -20.15 -3.37
CA SER A 66 -2.96 -19.78 -2.51
C SER A 66 -3.32 -18.61 -1.59
N VAL A 67 -2.83 -18.64 -0.35
CA VAL A 67 -2.99 -17.51 0.59
C VAL A 67 -2.03 -16.40 0.18
N ASN A 68 -2.53 -15.18 0.09
CA ASN A 68 -1.69 -14.00 -0.10
C ASN A 68 -1.73 -13.18 1.19
N PRO A 69 -0.85 -13.47 2.18
CA PRO A 69 -0.82 -12.68 3.40
C PRO A 69 -0.52 -11.23 3.05
N PHE A 70 -1.34 -10.34 3.60
CA PHE A 70 -1.20 -8.90 3.46
C PHE A 70 -0.88 -8.28 4.82
N TRP A 71 -0.49 -7.02 4.77
CA TRP A 71 -0.15 -6.24 5.95
C TRP A 71 -0.75 -4.85 5.81
N THR A 72 -1.38 -4.36 6.87
CA THR A 72 -1.93 -3.00 6.92
C THR A 72 -1.11 -2.17 7.90
N PRO A 73 -0.64 -0.97 7.52
CA PRO A 73 0.02 -0.08 8.47
C PRO A 73 -0.93 0.34 9.59
N THR A 74 -0.36 0.73 10.73
CA THR A 74 -1.10 1.33 11.85
C THR A 74 -0.85 2.83 11.99
N SER A 75 0.11 3.37 11.22
CA SER A 75 0.46 4.78 11.17
C SER A 75 1.10 5.13 9.82
N VAL A 76 0.91 6.36 9.36
CA VAL A 76 1.62 6.93 8.19
C VAL A 76 3.07 7.36 8.51
N ASP A 77 3.39 7.54 9.80
CA ASP A 77 4.71 7.98 10.25
C ASP A 77 5.77 6.87 10.16
N SER A 78 5.36 5.61 10.12
CA SER A 78 6.29 4.48 10.01
C SER A 78 5.62 3.30 9.30
N ILE A 79 5.85 3.24 7.98
CA ILE A 79 5.30 2.20 7.11
C ILE A 79 6.42 1.20 6.84
N VAL A 80 6.46 0.12 7.62
CA VAL A 80 7.49 -0.93 7.53
C VAL A 80 6.85 -2.26 7.14
N PHE A 81 7.14 -2.74 5.95
CA PHE A 81 6.62 -4.03 5.50
C PHE A 81 7.29 -5.18 6.27
N PRO A 82 6.54 -6.11 6.87
CA PRO A 82 7.11 -7.16 7.72
C PRO A 82 7.80 -8.28 6.93
N SER A 83 7.55 -8.36 5.63
CA SER A 83 8.11 -9.32 4.67
C SER A 83 8.15 -8.66 3.30
N ASP A 84 8.73 -9.34 2.32
CA ASP A 84 8.59 -8.95 0.92
C ASP A 84 7.10 -8.91 0.55
N GLN A 85 6.66 -7.79 -0.02
CA GLN A 85 5.27 -7.54 -0.37
C GLN A 85 5.22 -6.86 -1.74
N ASN A 86 4.41 -7.37 -2.66
CA ASN A 86 4.02 -6.60 -3.85
C ASN A 86 3.08 -5.49 -3.42
N VAL A 87 3.28 -4.29 -3.95
CA VAL A 87 2.49 -3.11 -3.59
C VAL A 87 2.02 -2.42 -4.87
N THR A 88 0.73 -2.16 -4.95
CA THR A 88 0.14 -1.30 -5.99
C THR A 88 -0.49 -0.09 -5.32
N ILE A 89 -0.49 1.04 -6.02
CA ILE A 89 -1.15 2.27 -5.59
C ILE A 89 -2.10 2.74 -6.68
N SER A 90 -3.33 3.05 -6.30
CA SER A 90 -4.36 3.59 -7.19
C SER A 90 -4.68 5.01 -6.77
N PHE A 91 -4.72 5.92 -7.74
CA PHE A 91 -5.34 7.22 -7.55
C PHE A 91 -6.85 7.06 -7.33
N VAL A 92 -7.40 7.73 -6.33
CA VAL A 92 -8.83 7.65 -5.99
C VAL A 92 -9.51 8.96 -6.32
N TYR A 93 -8.98 10.08 -5.82
CA TYR A 93 -9.65 11.36 -5.85
C TYR A 93 -8.66 12.50 -5.66
N GLU A 94 -8.94 13.61 -6.32
CA GLU A 94 -8.34 14.92 -6.07
C GLU A 94 -9.47 15.96 -5.98
N SER A 95 -9.33 16.90 -5.05
CA SER A 95 -10.27 18.01 -4.84
C SER A 95 -9.59 19.23 -4.27
N ALA A 96 -8.49 19.62 -4.88
CA ALA A 96 -7.72 20.76 -4.44
C ALA A 96 -7.48 21.74 -5.60
N GLY A 97 -7.19 22.99 -5.25
CA GLY A 97 -6.90 24.04 -6.23
C GLY A 97 -5.45 24.04 -6.70
N ALA A 98 -4.72 22.94 -6.52
CA ALA A 98 -3.28 22.83 -6.69
C ALA A 98 -2.95 21.66 -7.63
N SER A 99 -1.71 21.60 -8.12
CA SER A 99 -1.26 20.43 -8.90
C SER A 99 -0.28 19.62 -8.10
N HIS A 100 -0.44 18.29 -8.08
CA HIS A 100 0.39 17.44 -7.22
C HIS A 100 1.11 16.32 -7.95
N ALA A 101 2.24 15.91 -7.37
CA ALA A 101 2.93 14.67 -7.72
C ALA A 101 3.09 13.83 -6.45
N LEU A 102 2.95 12.51 -6.57
CA LEU A 102 3.14 11.56 -5.48
C LEU A 102 4.36 10.69 -5.74
N GLY A 103 5.21 10.57 -4.73
CA GLY A 103 6.28 9.59 -4.73
C GLY A 103 6.55 9.00 -3.36
N TYR A 104 7.61 8.20 -3.29
CA TYR A 104 8.09 7.60 -2.06
C TYR A 104 9.62 7.50 -2.02
N LEU A 105 10.13 7.40 -0.80
CA LEU A 105 11.54 7.23 -0.48
C LEU A 105 11.71 5.98 0.38
N TYR A 106 12.89 5.40 0.26
CA TYR A 106 13.36 4.34 1.12
C TYR A 106 14.18 4.91 2.28
N MET A 107 13.83 4.56 3.52
CA MET A 107 14.58 4.99 4.71
C MET A 107 16.05 4.55 4.67
N SER A 108 16.34 3.40 4.03
CA SER A 108 17.71 2.93 3.81
C SER A 108 18.55 3.93 3.02
N ASP A 109 17.98 4.55 1.98
CA ASP A 109 18.70 5.45 1.08
C ASP A 109 18.94 6.80 1.76
N LEU A 110 17.96 7.27 2.54
CA LEU A 110 18.09 8.45 3.39
C LEU A 110 19.20 8.29 4.43
N ARG A 111 19.27 7.12 5.09
CA ARG A 111 20.36 6.79 6.02
C ARG A 111 21.71 6.72 5.31
N ALA A 112 21.77 6.08 4.15
CA ALA A 112 23.00 5.96 3.36
C ALA A 112 23.54 7.32 2.91
N ARG A 113 22.65 8.27 2.63
CA ARG A 113 22.99 9.66 2.30
C ARG A 113 23.27 10.55 3.52
N GLY A 114 23.03 10.06 4.74
CA GLY A 114 23.27 10.78 5.98
C GLY A 114 22.20 11.81 6.34
N TYR A 115 21.04 11.80 5.67
CA TYR A 115 19.94 12.74 5.94
C TYR A 115 19.25 12.48 7.28
N VAL A 116 19.30 11.25 7.75
CA VAL A 116 18.64 10.80 8.98
C VAL A 116 19.57 9.95 9.81
N ASN A 117 19.39 10.02 11.14
CA ASN A 117 20.12 9.20 12.08
C ASN A 117 19.52 7.76 12.18
N ALA A 118 20.06 6.94 13.07
CA ALA A 118 19.57 5.58 13.30
C ALA A 118 18.12 5.53 13.83
N GLN A 119 17.64 6.60 14.48
CA GLN A 119 16.29 6.75 14.99
C GLN A 119 15.30 7.25 13.91
N GLY A 120 15.80 7.69 12.75
CA GLY A 120 15.00 8.28 11.69
C GLY A 120 14.70 9.77 11.88
N ASP A 121 15.43 10.45 12.77
CA ASP A 121 15.37 11.91 12.91
C ASP A 121 16.28 12.57 11.88
N LEU A 122 15.86 13.73 11.38
CA LEU A 122 16.64 14.55 10.45
C LEU A 122 17.95 15.02 11.07
N VAL A 123 19.00 15.07 10.26
CA VAL A 123 20.35 15.48 10.66
C VAL A 123 20.68 16.86 10.06
N ASP A 124 21.30 17.73 10.85
CA ASP A 124 22.00 18.95 10.42
C ASP A 124 23.49 18.73 10.71
N ALA A 125 24.20 18.11 9.78
CA ALA A 125 25.58 17.68 10.00
C ALA A 125 26.56 18.86 9.89
N ASN A 126 26.19 19.89 9.14
CA ASN A 126 27.03 21.04 8.87
C ASN A 126 26.81 22.20 9.85
N GLY A 127 25.80 22.10 10.73
CA GLY A 127 25.54 22.97 11.86
C GLY A 127 25.04 24.35 11.46
N ASN A 128 24.33 24.47 10.34
CA ASN A 128 23.82 25.76 9.85
C ASN A 128 22.36 26.04 10.26
N GLY A 129 21.73 25.11 10.97
CA GLY A 129 20.37 25.20 11.51
C GLY A 129 19.27 24.73 10.56
N VAL A 130 19.60 24.31 9.33
CA VAL A 130 18.68 23.67 8.40
C VAL A 130 19.04 22.20 8.30
N ALA A 131 18.06 21.30 8.34
CA ALA A 131 18.35 19.88 8.19
C ALA A 131 18.90 19.59 6.78
N ASP A 132 19.91 18.72 6.69
CA ASP A 132 20.60 18.33 5.46
C ASP A 132 19.63 17.87 4.36
N LEU A 133 18.54 17.18 4.73
CA LEU A 133 17.49 16.78 3.79
C LEU A 133 16.83 17.99 3.15
N HIS A 134 16.43 18.98 3.96
CA HIS A 134 15.76 20.19 3.50
C HIS A 134 16.70 21.09 2.72
N GLU A 135 17.98 21.12 3.08
CA GLU A 135 19.00 21.80 2.28
C GLU A 135 19.12 21.19 0.88
N ASP A 136 19.18 19.87 0.77
CA ASP A 136 19.38 19.18 -0.50
C ASP A 136 18.09 19.10 -1.35
N LEU A 137 16.90 19.13 -0.72
CA LEU A 137 15.62 19.30 -1.42
C LEU A 137 15.56 20.63 -2.18
N TYR A 138 16.04 21.72 -1.58
CA TYR A 138 15.95 23.06 -2.18
C TYR A 138 17.30 23.61 -2.65
N ASN A 139 18.36 22.80 -2.63
CA ASN A 139 19.74 23.18 -2.95
C ASN A 139 20.19 24.47 -2.21
N LEU A 140 19.88 24.56 -0.91
CA LEU A 140 20.06 25.75 -0.07
C LEU A 140 21.52 25.95 0.41
N ALA A 141 22.28 24.87 0.53
CA ALA A 141 23.62 24.89 1.13
C ALA A 141 24.61 25.76 0.33
N PRO A 142 25.57 26.44 0.99
CA PRO A 142 26.60 27.19 0.28
C PRO A 142 27.46 26.31 -0.66
N PRO A 143 28.00 26.87 -1.76
CA PRO A 143 28.86 26.14 -2.70
C PRO A 143 30.15 25.56 -2.13
N SER A 144 30.65 26.18 -1.06
CA SER A 144 32.03 26.03 -0.59
C SER A 144 32.14 26.50 0.86
N GLY A 145 33.15 26.01 1.57
CA GLY A 145 33.37 26.30 2.98
C GLY A 145 32.93 25.15 3.89
N ALA A 146 32.95 25.39 5.20
CA ALA A 146 32.68 24.34 6.19
C ALA A 146 31.21 23.88 6.20
N GLN A 147 30.28 24.77 5.83
CA GLN A 147 28.85 24.47 5.75
C GLN A 147 28.40 23.98 4.36
N ALA A 148 29.33 23.76 3.44
CA ALA A 148 28.96 23.43 2.07
C ALA A 148 28.42 22.02 1.92
N ARG A 149 27.47 21.86 1.00
CA ARG A 149 27.01 20.55 0.53
C ARG A 149 27.11 20.48 -1.00
N PRO A 150 27.28 19.27 -1.58
CA PRO A 150 27.19 19.09 -3.02
C PRO A 150 25.83 19.59 -3.53
N TYR A 151 25.83 20.27 -4.68
CA TYR A 151 24.57 20.59 -5.36
C TYR A 151 23.93 19.30 -5.86
N ILE A 152 22.65 19.09 -5.57
CA ILE A 152 21.84 18.00 -6.11
C ILE A 152 21.33 18.41 -7.50
N GLY A 153 22.09 18.02 -8.51
CA GLY A 153 21.83 18.20 -9.94
C GLY A 153 23.14 18.33 -10.73
N VAL A 154 23.05 18.62 -12.03
CA VAL A 154 24.25 18.86 -12.86
C VAL A 154 24.90 20.20 -12.55
N SER A 155 24.11 21.26 -12.49
CA SER A 155 24.58 22.61 -12.16
C SER A 155 23.40 23.51 -11.78
N PRO A 156 23.59 24.48 -10.86
CA PRO A 156 22.55 25.42 -10.48
C PRO A 156 22.07 26.25 -11.66
N ARG A 157 20.75 26.46 -11.75
CA ARG A 157 20.15 27.40 -12.72
C ARG A 157 20.49 28.83 -12.35
N CYS A 158 20.41 29.15 -11.06
CA CYS A 158 20.66 30.47 -10.51
C CYS A 158 21.87 30.45 -9.56
N SER A 159 22.76 31.44 -9.68
CA SER A 159 23.97 31.55 -8.86
C SER A 159 23.81 32.50 -7.66
N ARG A 160 22.57 32.79 -7.24
CA ARG A 160 22.29 33.77 -6.19
C ARG A 160 22.56 33.18 -4.82
N THR A 161 23.11 34.00 -3.94
CA THR A 161 23.31 33.66 -2.53
C THR A 161 22.66 34.71 -1.63
N PHE A 162 22.53 34.38 -0.36
CA PHE A 162 22.10 35.29 0.68
C PHE A 162 22.77 34.94 2.02
N THR A 163 22.58 35.80 3.02
CA THR A 163 23.09 35.59 4.38
C THR A 163 21.96 35.74 5.38
N SER A 164 21.79 34.75 6.24
CA SER A 164 20.79 34.77 7.32
C SER A 164 21.33 34.06 8.56
N GLY A 165 21.14 34.65 9.74
CA GLY A 165 21.59 34.07 11.01
C GLY A 165 23.10 33.80 11.09
N GLY A 166 23.92 34.57 10.35
CA GLY A 166 25.38 34.41 10.33
C GLY A 166 25.91 33.37 9.33
N PHE A 167 25.03 32.66 8.61
CA PHE A 167 25.40 31.69 7.59
C PHE A 167 25.10 32.19 6.18
N SER A 168 25.89 31.74 5.20
CA SER A 168 25.64 32.01 3.78
C SER A 168 24.97 30.81 3.13
N TYR A 169 23.95 31.07 2.31
CA TYR A 169 23.15 30.06 1.62
C TYR A 169 23.02 30.41 0.14
N ARG A 170 22.67 29.43 -0.68
CA ARG A 170 22.15 29.63 -2.04
C ARG A 170 20.66 29.94 -1.98
N GLN A 171 20.20 30.82 -2.87
CA GLN A 171 18.76 30.99 -3.07
C GLN A 171 18.24 29.82 -3.92
N PRO A 172 17.18 29.11 -3.49
CA PRO A 172 16.70 27.90 -4.17
C PRO A 172 16.25 28.12 -5.60
N ASP A 173 16.75 27.33 -6.53
CA ASP A 173 16.32 27.37 -7.93
C ASP A 173 14.80 27.14 -8.08
N LEU A 174 14.23 26.29 -7.22
CA LEU A 174 12.80 25.98 -7.12
C LEU A 174 11.95 27.11 -6.52
N ALA A 175 12.58 28.13 -5.91
CA ALA A 175 11.89 29.29 -5.33
C ALA A 175 12.20 30.60 -6.07
N LEU A 176 12.88 30.52 -7.23
CA LEU A 176 13.28 31.67 -8.04
C LEU A 176 12.57 31.69 -9.38
N ASN A 177 12.13 32.87 -9.82
CA ASN A 177 11.54 33.05 -11.14
C ASN A 177 12.54 32.77 -12.30
N ALA A 178 12.03 32.82 -13.53
CA ALA A 178 12.81 32.53 -14.75
C ALA A 178 14.04 33.43 -14.93
N THR A 179 14.02 34.65 -14.38
CA THR A 179 15.11 35.63 -14.50
C THR A 179 16.20 35.49 -13.43
N CYS A 180 16.05 34.56 -12.47
CA CYS A 180 16.93 34.44 -11.31
C CYS A 180 17.06 35.77 -10.53
N ALA A 181 15.98 36.54 -10.44
CA ALA A 181 15.92 37.74 -9.60
C ALA A 181 16.11 37.33 -8.14
N SER A 182 16.84 38.14 -7.36
CA SER A 182 17.01 37.88 -5.93
C SER A 182 15.65 37.94 -5.23
N ALA A 183 15.33 36.92 -4.44
CA ALA A 183 14.07 36.79 -3.71
C ALA A 183 14.30 36.64 -2.19
N PHE A 184 15.42 37.14 -1.68
CA PHE A 184 15.69 37.21 -0.25
C PHE A 184 15.22 38.54 0.35
N ILE A 185 14.43 38.46 1.42
CA ILE A 185 13.90 39.62 2.16
C ILE A 185 14.34 39.47 3.61
N THR A 186 15.13 40.43 4.08
CA THR A 186 15.59 40.47 5.46
C THR A 186 14.57 41.15 6.36
N HIS A 187 14.30 40.58 7.53
CA HIS A 187 13.48 41.19 8.56
C HIS A 187 12.04 41.63 8.15
N PRO A 188 11.28 40.95 7.26
CA PRO A 188 9.85 41.18 7.17
C PRO A 188 9.12 40.89 8.49
N ASP A 189 7.98 41.55 8.65
CA ASP A 189 7.05 41.37 9.77
C ASP A 189 6.02 40.30 9.37
N LEU A 190 6.07 39.13 10.02
CA LEU A 190 5.17 38.00 9.75
C LEU A 190 4.57 37.46 11.04
N THR A 191 3.32 36.99 10.98
CA THR A 191 2.67 36.33 12.11
C THR A 191 3.47 35.13 12.60
N ASP A 192 3.79 35.06 13.89
CA ASP A 192 4.48 33.90 14.48
C ASP A 192 3.58 32.66 14.40
N ALA A 193 4.02 31.64 13.65
CA ALA A 193 3.24 30.42 13.38
C ALA A 193 3.28 29.38 14.52
N ARG A 194 3.68 29.76 15.75
CA ARG A 194 3.54 28.89 16.93
C ARG A 194 2.09 28.89 17.46
N PRO A 195 1.65 27.81 18.14
CA PRO A 195 0.27 27.68 18.62
C PRO A 195 -0.29 28.89 19.36
N GLY A 196 -1.51 29.27 18.99
CA GLY A 196 -2.28 30.32 19.67
C GLY A 196 -1.91 31.76 19.27
N ARG A 197 -1.16 31.95 18.18
CA ARG A 197 -0.66 33.25 17.72
C ARG A 197 -1.26 33.67 16.36
N THR A 198 -2.57 33.53 16.22
CA THR A 198 -3.30 33.71 14.94
C THR A 198 -3.65 35.17 14.63
N SER A 199 -2.80 36.14 14.97
CA SER A 199 -3.08 37.55 14.62
C SER A 199 -1.80 38.36 14.50
N SER A 200 -1.91 39.49 13.81
CA SER A 200 -0.80 40.43 13.61
C SER A 200 -0.21 41.00 14.91
N SER A 201 -0.91 40.86 16.04
CA SER A 201 -0.40 41.26 17.37
C SER A 201 0.80 40.40 17.82
N TYR A 202 1.00 39.24 17.19
CA TYR A 202 2.10 38.31 17.46
C TYR A 202 3.13 38.27 16.36
N ASN A 203 3.17 39.30 15.49
CA ASN A 203 4.17 39.34 14.45
C ASN A 203 5.59 39.30 15.02
N ILE A 204 6.45 38.63 14.28
CA ILE A 204 7.88 38.51 14.54
C ILE A 204 8.65 39.03 13.34
N THR A 205 9.82 39.59 13.63
CA THR A 205 10.82 39.89 12.61
C THR A 205 11.58 38.62 12.26
N VAL A 206 11.52 38.21 11.00
CA VAL A 206 12.07 36.94 10.51
C VAL A 206 12.64 37.13 9.11
N ASP A 207 13.57 36.30 8.65
CA ASP A 207 14.04 36.33 7.27
C ASP A 207 13.17 35.43 6.36
N VAL A 208 13.03 35.81 5.10
CA VAL A 208 12.30 35.03 4.08
C VAL A 208 13.15 34.89 2.83
N VAL A 209 13.29 33.68 2.30
CA VAL A 209 13.90 33.42 1.00
C VAL A 209 12.88 32.82 0.04
N GLY A 210 12.88 33.29 -1.20
CA GLY A 210 12.10 32.74 -2.29
C GLY A 210 10.91 33.61 -2.69
N SER A 211 10.19 33.14 -3.70
CA SER A 211 9.09 33.86 -4.34
C SER A 211 8.03 32.89 -4.82
N SER A 212 6.87 33.42 -5.18
CA SER A 212 5.82 32.67 -5.88
C SER A 212 5.60 33.28 -7.27
N PRO A 213 5.12 32.50 -8.26
CA PRO A 213 4.85 33.01 -9.58
C PRO A 213 3.62 33.92 -9.55
N PRO A 214 3.65 35.09 -10.23
CA PRO A 214 2.45 35.91 -10.42
C PRO A 214 1.54 35.41 -11.56
N GLY A 215 1.85 34.25 -12.15
CA GLY A 215 1.24 33.69 -13.36
C GLY A 215 2.11 32.57 -13.93
N ALA A 216 2.00 32.26 -15.23
CA ALA A 216 2.72 31.15 -15.85
C ALA A 216 4.24 31.18 -15.57
N ALA A 217 4.75 30.12 -14.96
CA ALA A 217 6.11 30.06 -14.42
C ALA A 217 7.23 30.02 -15.46
N GLY A 218 6.93 29.59 -16.70
CA GLY A 218 7.92 29.38 -17.75
C GLY A 218 9.07 28.50 -17.27
N THR A 219 10.32 28.94 -17.43
CA THR A 219 11.52 28.21 -16.97
C THR A 219 11.94 28.55 -15.53
N GLY A 220 11.16 29.34 -14.79
CA GLY A 220 11.39 29.60 -13.36
C GLY A 220 11.01 28.40 -12.50
N TYR A 221 11.27 28.45 -11.19
CA TYR A 221 10.84 27.45 -10.20
C TYR A 221 11.22 26.02 -10.60
N SER A 222 12.48 25.86 -11.03
CA SER A 222 13.06 24.62 -11.56
C SER A 222 14.55 24.59 -11.27
N ASP A 223 15.06 23.43 -10.90
CA ASP A 223 16.47 23.11 -10.64
C ASP A 223 17.10 22.27 -11.78
N ASN A 224 16.52 22.33 -12.98
CA ASN A 224 17.01 21.67 -14.21
C ASN A 224 17.13 20.14 -14.13
N GLY A 225 16.25 19.49 -13.36
CA GLY A 225 16.14 18.04 -13.28
C GLY A 225 15.57 17.34 -14.50
N LEU A 226 15.23 16.07 -14.29
CA LEU A 226 14.40 15.30 -15.21
C LEU A 226 13.01 15.94 -15.36
N PHE A 227 12.49 16.53 -14.28
CA PHE A 227 11.17 17.09 -14.16
C PHE A 227 11.27 18.53 -13.65
N THR A 228 10.61 19.46 -14.35
CA THR A 228 10.81 20.90 -14.10
C THR A 228 10.30 21.35 -12.72
N ARG A 229 9.41 20.58 -12.09
CA ARG A 229 8.63 20.95 -10.89
C ARG A 229 8.81 19.99 -9.72
N ILE A 230 9.76 19.06 -9.83
CA ILE A 230 10.09 18.10 -8.79
C ILE A 230 11.51 18.41 -8.33
N PRO A 231 11.78 18.50 -7.02
CA PRO A 231 13.15 18.60 -6.53
C PRO A 231 14.04 17.47 -7.08
N ASN A 232 15.23 17.81 -7.59
CA ASN A 232 16.18 16.83 -8.13
C ASN A 232 16.44 15.64 -7.18
N LEU A 233 16.40 15.87 -5.87
CA LEU A 233 16.58 14.82 -4.86
C LEU A 233 15.43 13.79 -4.86
N LEU A 234 14.21 14.21 -5.13
CA LEU A 234 12.99 13.39 -5.15
C LEU A 234 12.68 12.78 -6.51
N GLU A 235 13.43 13.13 -7.54
CA GLU A 235 13.40 12.44 -8.82
C GLU A 235 14.06 11.05 -8.71
N PRO A 236 13.75 10.13 -9.65
CA PRO A 236 14.58 8.96 -9.83
C PRO A 236 15.99 9.36 -10.28
N ALA A 237 17.01 8.58 -9.88
CA ALA A 237 18.38 8.81 -10.33
C ALA A 237 18.44 8.86 -11.87
N HIS A 238 18.91 9.97 -12.44
CA HIS A 238 18.95 10.21 -13.88
C HIS A 238 20.13 11.12 -14.27
N ALA A 239 20.55 11.08 -15.52
CA ALA A 239 21.67 11.91 -16.00
C ALA A 239 21.42 13.42 -15.78
N SER A 240 20.18 13.88 -15.94
CA SER A 240 19.77 15.28 -15.73
C SER A 240 19.97 15.78 -14.29
N ASN A 241 19.83 14.89 -13.30
CA ASN A 241 20.11 15.20 -11.90
C ASN A 241 21.47 14.65 -11.41
N ASN A 242 22.37 14.33 -12.36
CA ASN A 242 23.69 13.75 -12.11
C ASN A 242 23.63 12.49 -11.21
N HIS A 243 22.58 11.68 -11.42
CA HIS A 243 22.29 10.43 -10.68
C HIS A 243 22.21 10.60 -9.17
N MET A 244 21.81 11.78 -8.69
CA MET A 244 21.67 12.06 -7.26
C MET A 244 20.25 11.91 -6.73
N GLY A 245 19.25 11.86 -7.61
CA GLY A 245 17.88 11.56 -7.21
C GLY A 245 17.77 10.20 -6.50
N ILE A 246 16.95 10.16 -5.45
CA ILE A 246 16.69 8.96 -4.62
C ILE A 246 15.19 8.65 -4.51
N GLY A 247 14.35 9.45 -5.15
CA GLY A 247 12.90 9.27 -5.10
C GLY A 247 12.39 8.28 -6.14
N HIS A 248 11.21 7.74 -5.84
CA HIS A 248 10.43 6.91 -6.74
C HIS A 248 9.10 7.63 -6.95
N LEU A 249 8.80 8.05 -8.18
CA LEU A 249 7.59 8.81 -8.48
C LEU A 249 6.52 7.86 -8.99
N ALA A 250 5.43 7.72 -8.23
CA ALA A 250 4.28 6.91 -8.61
C ALA A 250 3.36 7.70 -9.54
N PHE A 251 3.08 8.97 -9.21
CA PHE A 251 2.30 9.86 -10.06
C PHE A 251 3.03 11.19 -10.25
N LEU A 252 3.11 11.67 -11.49
CA LEU A 252 3.69 12.97 -11.84
C LEU A 252 2.66 14.11 -11.81
N LEU A 253 1.39 13.76 -11.97
CA LEU A 253 0.25 14.64 -11.84
C LEU A 253 -0.90 13.83 -11.22
N THR A 254 -1.74 14.46 -10.40
CA THR A 254 -2.93 13.83 -9.82
C THR A 254 -4.17 14.68 -10.06
N ASP A 255 -4.27 15.23 -11.26
CA ASP A 255 -5.43 15.98 -11.77
C ASP A 255 -6.48 15.00 -12.31
N ASP A 256 -7.75 15.19 -11.97
CA ASP A 256 -8.92 14.39 -12.40
C ASP A 256 -10.17 15.28 -12.33
N ASP A 257 -10.10 16.44 -12.97
CA ASP A 257 -11.09 17.51 -12.84
C ASP A 257 -11.92 17.71 -14.13
N SER A 258 -12.36 18.94 -14.42
CA SER A 258 -13.19 19.23 -15.60
C SER A 258 -12.61 20.32 -16.50
N ASP A 259 -11.30 20.53 -16.40
CA ASP A 259 -10.55 21.38 -17.32
C ASP A 259 -9.32 20.68 -17.91
N THR A 260 -8.31 21.41 -18.34
CA THR A 260 -7.08 20.84 -18.92
C THR A 260 -5.88 21.69 -18.51
N VAL A 261 -5.93 22.30 -17.32
CA VAL A 261 -4.97 23.30 -16.84
C VAL A 261 -4.51 23.04 -15.42
N THR A 262 -3.24 22.67 -15.31
CA THR A 262 -2.54 22.67 -14.01
C THR A 262 -2.40 24.08 -13.41
N PHE A 263 -2.36 24.17 -12.08
CA PHE A 263 -2.25 25.43 -11.33
C PHE A 263 -1.07 26.28 -11.84
N GLN A 264 -1.37 27.43 -12.45
CA GLN A 264 -0.39 28.34 -13.06
C GLN A 264 0.59 27.67 -14.05
N GLY A 265 0.23 26.52 -14.64
CA GLY A 265 1.13 25.73 -15.49
C GLY A 265 2.33 25.15 -14.73
N LEU A 266 2.16 24.86 -13.44
CA LEU A 266 3.17 24.26 -12.56
C LEU A 266 3.05 22.74 -12.42
N GLY A 267 2.18 22.08 -13.19
CA GLY A 267 2.18 20.63 -13.27
C GLY A 267 3.53 20.07 -13.74
N THR A 268 3.91 18.90 -13.20
CA THR A 268 5.12 18.19 -13.65
C THR A 268 5.00 17.75 -15.11
N VAL A 269 3.80 17.31 -15.46
CA VAL A 269 3.37 16.91 -16.80
C VAL A 269 2.13 17.73 -17.17
N THR A 270 1.78 17.72 -18.45
CA THR A 270 0.60 18.41 -18.94
C THR A 270 -0.65 17.64 -18.57
N ASP A 271 -1.66 18.36 -18.14
CA ASP A 271 -3.04 17.92 -18.04
C ASP A 271 -3.69 17.94 -19.44
N VAL A 272 -4.30 16.83 -19.84
CA VAL A 272 -4.72 16.58 -21.23
C VAL A 272 -6.22 16.29 -21.36
N MET A 273 -6.94 16.02 -20.29
CA MET A 273 -8.35 15.60 -20.33
C MET A 273 -9.19 16.33 -19.28
N ASP A 274 -10.48 16.50 -19.58
CA ASP A 274 -11.47 17.21 -18.75
C ASP A 274 -12.50 16.25 -18.12
N LEU A 275 -12.05 15.04 -17.79
CA LEU A 275 -12.91 13.93 -17.36
C LEU A 275 -12.61 13.53 -15.92
N ASN A 276 -13.53 13.86 -15.02
CA ASN A 276 -13.50 13.38 -13.64
C ASN A 276 -14.00 11.92 -13.52
N ASP A 277 -13.13 10.95 -13.77
CA ASP A 277 -13.43 9.51 -13.81
C ASP A 277 -12.54 8.63 -12.89
N GLY A 278 -11.70 9.27 -12.08
CA GLY A 278 -10.77 8.62 -11.17
C GLY A 278 -9.52 8.09 -11.88
N VAL A 279 -9.15 8.65 -13.03
CA VAL A 279 -7.90 8.40 -13.75
C VAL A 279 -7.16 9.73 -13.84
N PRO A 280 -5.87 9.80 -13.47
CA PRO A 280 -5.11 11.03 -13.66
C PRO A 280 -5.11 11.47 -15.13
N ASP A 281 -5.24 12.77 -15.41
CA ASP A 281 -5.37 13.33 -16.76
C ASP A 281 -4.04 13.39 -17.56
N TYR A 282 -3.19 12.38 -17.39
CA TYR A 282 -1.97 12.17 -18.18
C TYR A 282 -1.66 10.67 -18.36
N ASP A 283 -0.86 10.36 -19.39
CA ASP A 283 -0.45 8.99 -19.72
C ASP A 283 0.60 8.49 -18.71
N VAL A 284 0.12 7.82 -17.66
CA VAL A 284 0.95 7.28 -16.57
C VAL A 284 1.83 6.14 -17.09
N SER A 285 1.29 5.30 -17.97
CA SER A 285 1.96 4.13 -18.52
C SER A 285 3.17 4.46 -19.42
N ALA A 286 3.27 5.70 -19.91
CA ALA A 286 4.47 6.25 -20.54
C ALA A 286 5.71 6.26 -19.63
N TYR A 287 5.52 6.10 -18.32
CA TYR A 287 6.57 6.08 -17.30
C TYR A 287 6.66 4.69 -16.63
N ASP A 288 7.86 4.36 -16.14
CA ASP A 288 8.03 3.18 -15.28
C ASP A 288 7.56 3.43 -13.85
N SER A 289 7.54 2.39 -13.01
CA SER A 289 7.08 2.50 -11.62
C SER A 289 7.96 3.36 -10.71
N HIS A 290 9.04 3.92 -11.25
CA HIS A 290 9.94 4.85 -10.58
C HIS A 290 9.78 6.28 -11.14
N GLY A 291 8.89 6.47 -12.12
CA GLY A 291 8.64 7.73 -12.81
C GLY A 291 9.67 8.06 -13.88
N ARG A 292 10.39 7.07 -14.43
CA ARG A 292 11.29 7.33 -15.58
C ARG A 292 10.54 7.14 -16.90
N PRO A 293 10.75 8.01 -17.90
CA PRO A 293 10.18 7.80 -19.22
C PRO A 293 10.59 6.45 -19.81
N ARG A 294 9.63 5.69 -20.34
CA ARG A 294 9.89 4.41 -21.02
C ARG A 294 10.31 4.65 -22.47
N THR A 295 11.14 3.75 -23.00
CA THR A 295 11.45 3.71 -24.43
C THR A 295 10.29 3.18 -25.28
N SER A 296 9.37 2.43 -24.67
CA SER A 296 8.15 1.91 -25.26
C SER A 296 7.02 2.00 -24.25
N ASN A 297 5.93 2.67 -24.63
CA ASN A 297 4.73 2.72 -23.80
C ASN A 297 3.92 1.39 -24.00
N PRO A 298 3.69 0.59 -22.95
CA PRO A 298 2.86 -0.61 -23.03
C PRO A 298 1.37 -0.34 -23.26
N ASP A 299 0.86 0.86 -22.92
CA ASP A 299 -0.55 1.25 -23.06
C ASP A 299 -0.67 2.73 -23.54
N PRO A 300 -0.39 3.03 -24.82
CA PRO A 300 -0.35 4.42 -25.29
C PRO A 300 -1.66 5.20 -25.15
N GLY A 301 -1.57 6.39 -24.57
CA GLY A 301 -2.72 7.28 -24.32
C GLY A 301 -3.15 7.24 -22.85
N ILE A 302 -4.27 7.89 -22.54
CA ILE A 302 -4.83 7.85 -21.19
C ILE A 302 -5.96 6.84 -21.17
N THR A 303 -5.82 5.82 -20.33
CA THR A 303 -6.78 4.73 -20.19
C THR A 303 -7.08 4.45 -18.72
N THR A 304 -8.07 3.61 -18.47
CA THR A 304 -8.41 3.20 -17.10
C THR A 304 -7.29 2.47 -16.35
N TYR A 305 -6.23 2.01 -17.05
CA TYR A 305 -5.07 1.37 -16.42
C TYR A 305 -4.12 2.38 -15.78
N ASP A 306 -4.10 3.63 -16.25
CA ASP A 306 -3.24 4.70 -15.72
C ASP A 306 -3.58 5.07 -14.27
N ARG A 307 -4.80 4.76 -13.83
CA ARG A 307 -5.22 4.88 -12.42
C ARG A 307 -4.27 4.19 -11.44
N THR A 308 -3.63 3.09 -11.83
CA THR A 308 -2.92 2.21 -10.90
C THR A 308 -1.48 1.99 -11.33
N VAL A 309 -0.56 2.24 -10.41
CA VAL A 309 0.87 1.96 -10.58
C VAL A 309 1.27 0.77 -9.71
N ASP A 310 1.97 -0.20 -10.33
CA ASP A 310 2.62 -1.31 -9.63
C ASP A 310 4.01 -0.87 -9.13
N LEU A 311 4.14 -0.68 -7.82
CA LEU A 311 5.40 -0.31 -7.18
C LEU A 311 6.38 -1.50 -7.10
N GLY A 312 5.92 -2.69 -7.46
CA GLY A 312 6.68 -3.93 -7.40
C GLY A 312 6.84 -4.47 -5.98
N VAL A 313 7.85 -5.32 -5.80
CA VAL A 313 8.16 -5.93 -4.51
C VAL A 313 8.93 -4.93 -3.64
N ILE A 314 8.35 -4.57 -2.50
CA ILE A 314 9.03 -3.86 -1.43
C ILE A 314 9.60 -4.89 -0.46
N PRO A 315 10.93 -4.89 -0.18
CA PRO A 315 11.54 -5.86 0.70
C PRO A 315 11.04 -5.78 2.15
N GLY A 316 11.01 -6.94 2.83
CA GLY A 316 10.73 -7.00 4.26
C GLY A 316 11.75 -6.22 5.10
N GLY A 317 11.26 -5.50 6.11
CA GLY A 317 12.06 -4.63 6.97
C GLY A 317 12.37 -3.26 6.36
N GLN A 318 11.98 -3.02 5.11
CA GLN A 318 12.13 -1.71 4.47
C GLN A 318 11.04 -0.75 4.95
N GLU A 319 11.45 0.43 5.43
CA GLU A 319 10.54 1.54 5.72
C GLU A 319 10.38 2.41 4.48
N VAL A 320 9.12 2.70 4.14
CA VAL A 320 8.71 3.57 3.04
C VAL A 320 8.18 4.87 3.61
N VAL A 321 8.64 5.99 3.06
CA VAL A 321 8.11 7.32 3.39
C VAL A 321 7.52 7.90 2.11
N PHE A 322 6.21 8.08 2.08
CA PHE A 322 5.55 8.75 0.96
C PHE A 322 5.78 10.26 1.06
N PHE A 323 5.81 10.92 -0.10
CA PHE A 323 5.82 12.36 -0.19
C PHE A 323 4.84 12.84 -1.26
N LEU A 324 4.17 13.95 -0.97
CA LEU A 324 3.39 14.73 -1.91
C LEU A 324 4.18 16.00 -2.25
N ILE A 325 4.29 16.31 -3.53
CA ILE A 325 4.76 17.62 -4.00
C ILE A 325 3.51 18.38 -4.42
N SER A 326 3.21 19.49 -3.75
CA SER A 326 2.09 20.37 -4.08
C SER A 326 2.61 21.64 -4.75
N ALA A 327 2.07 21.94 -5.93
CA ALA A 327 2.32 23.16 -6.67
C ALA A 327 1.18 24.16 -6.44
N PHE A 328 1.38 25.08 -5.51
CA PHE A 328 0.41 26.10 -5.13
C PHE A 328 1.07 27.37 -4.57
N ASP A 329 0.55 28.55 -4.90
CA ASP A 329 1.00 29.82 -4.29
C ASP A 329 0.25 30.08 -2.98
N SER A 330 0.78 29.55 -1.88
CA SER A 330 0.29 29.85 -0.53
C SER A 330 0.89 31.16 0.01
N SER A 331 0.06 32.02 0.58
CA SER A 331 0.52 33.16 1.40
C SER A 331 0.84 32.75 2.84
N HIS A 332 1.63 33.55 3.57
CA HIS A 332 1.73 33.41 5.03
C HIS A 332 0.58 34.13 5.71
N ASN A 333 -0.52 33.40 5.94
CA ASN A 333 -1.72 33.95 6.55
C ASN A 333 -2.43 32.91 7.43
N THR A 334 -2.22 33.03 8.75
CA THR A 334 -2.82 32.14 9.75
C THR A 334 -4.35 32.23 9.80
N ASP A 335 -4.95 33.32 9.33
CA ASP A 335 -6.41 33.44 9.25
C ASP A 335 -6.99 32.56 8.14
N ASN A 336 -6.20 32.27 7.10
CA ASN A 336 -6.56 31.40 5.98
C ASN A 336 -5.96 29.99 6.12
N GLY A 337 -5.50 29.59 7.31
CA GLY A 337 -4.94 28.26 7.51
C GLY A 337 -3.53 28.04 6.94
N THR A 338 -2.89 29.08 6.39
CA THR A 338 -1.64 28.93 5.62
C THR A 338 -0.44 29.58 6.29
N VAL A 339 0.73 28.94 6.20
CA VAL A 339 2.01 29.49 6.69
C VAL A 339 3.12 29.18 5.71
N TYR A 340 4.17 30.01 5.65
CA TYR A 340 5.36 29.62 4.89
C TYR A 340 6.10 28.48 5.60
N PRO A 341 6.61 27.47 4.85
CA PRO A 341 7.54 26.48 5.38
C PRO A 341 8.69 27.11 6.16
N CYS A 342 9.13 26.47 7.25
CA CYS A 342 10.18 26.98 8.12
C CYS A 342 11.48 26.19 7.98
N LEU A 343 12.49 26.77 7.33
CA LEU A 343 13.80 26.15 7.09
C LEU A 343 14.64 26.04 8.36
N ARG A 344 14.59 27.06 9.24
CA ARG A 344 15.41 27.12 10.45
C ARG A 344 14.62 27.63 11.64
N ARG A 345 14.69 26.92 12.76
CA ARG A 345 14.04 27.27 14.03
C ARG A 345 15.07 27.62 15.10
N ASP A 346 14.70 28.49 16.03
CA ASP A 346 15.47 28.69 17.26
C ASP A 346 15.10 27.66 18.35
N ALA A 347 15.73 27.77 19.52
CA ALA A 347 15.51 26.86 20.65
C ALA A 347 14.06 26.89 21.20
N ASP A 348 13.30 27.97 20.95
CA ASP A 348 11.90 28.13 21.33
C ASP A 348 10.94 27.70 20.21
N LEU A 349 11.46 26.98 19.21
CA LEU A 349 10.75 26.55 18.00
C LEU A 349 10.16 27.72 17.19
N LYS A 350 10.67 28.94 17.37
CA LYS A 350 10.29 30.10 16.55
C LYS A 350 10.99 29.98 15.20
N CYS A 351 10.27 30.20 14.11
CA CYS A 351 10.92 30.27 12.82
C CYS A 351 11.86 31.49 12.73
N THR A 352 13.04 31.28 12.15
CA THR A 352 14.06 32.31 11.93
C THR A 352 14.39 32.52 10.45
N LEU A 353 14.02 31.56 9.61
CA LEU A 353 14.14 31.65 8.15
C LEU A 353 12.99 30.86 7.51
N HIS A 354 12.09 31.56 6.84
CA HIS A 354 11.02 30.95 6.06
C HIS A 354 11.43 30.74 4.60
N LEU A 355 10.86 29.71 3.99
CA LEU A 355 10.89 29.49 2.55
C LEU A 355 9.54 29.91 1.95
N ARG A 356 9.57 30.84 1.00
CA ARG A 356 8.43 31.14 0.13
C ARG A 356 8.66 30.42 -1.20
N THR A 357 7.86 29.42 -1.51
CA THR A 357 7.98 28.58 -2.70
C THR A 357 6.59 28.20 -3.21
N PRO A 358 6.38 28.10 -4.53
CA PRO A 358 5.16 27.48 -5.05
C PRO A 358 5.22 25.95 -4.99
N LEU A 359 6.39 25.36 -4.78
CA LEU A 359 6.59 23.91 -4.72
C LEU A 359 6.83 23.50 -3.27
N ASN A 360 5.81 22.97 -2.62
CA ASN A 360 5.85 22.47 -1.25
C ASN A 360 6.00 20.94 -1.26
N VAL A 361 6.75 20.40 -0.31
CA VAL A 361 6.96 18.95 -0.15
C VAL A 361 6.45 18.53 1.21
N PHE A 362 5.51 17.59 1.21
CA PHE A 362 4.90 17.04 2.41
C PHE A 362 5.19 15.55 2.52
N PHE A 363 5.74 15.13 3.64
CA PHE A 363 6.05 13.74 3.93
C PHE A 363 4.94 13.09 4.76
N SER A 364 4.71 11.80 4.53
CA SER A 364 3.86 10.98 5.40
C SER A 364 4.39 10.90 6.82
N LYS A 365 5.71 11.08 6.98
CA LYS A 365 6.40 11.21 8.26
C LYS A 365 6.38 12.65 8.72
N ALA A 366 5.41 12.98 9.58
CA ALA A 366 5.05 14.35 9.90
C ALA A 366 6.19 15.19 10.52
N LYS A 367 7.12 14.55 11.23
CA LYS A 367 8.31 15.23 11.81
C LYS A 367 9.26 15.82 10.77
N TRP A 368 9.12 15.44 9.50
CA TRP A 368 9.97 15.90 8.41
C TRP A 368 9.38 17.09 7.65
N ASN A 369 8.13 17.47 7.94
CA ASN A 369 7.50 18.62 7.30
C ASN A 369 8.12 19.93 7.81
N LEU A 370 8.23 20.92 6.92
CA LEU A 370 8.94 22.18 7.20
C LEU A 370 8.04 23.19 7.92
N ASP A 371 6.77 23.18 7.61
CA ASP A 371 5.78 24.13 8.08
C ASP A 371 5.31 23.84 9.51
N GLN A 372 4.65 24.82 10.11
CA GLN A 372 4.30 24.81 11.53
C GLN A 372 2.81 24.55 11.73
N ASP A 373 2.48 23.68 12.68
CA ASP A 373 1.10 23.54 13.19
C ASP A 373 0.78 24.71 14.13
N PHE A 374 0.30 25.82 13.55
CA PHE A 374 -0.03 27.04 14.28
C PHE A 374 -1.31 26.93 15.11
N MET A 375 -2.12 25.90 14.89
CA MET A 375 -3.31 25.62 15.70
C MET A 375 -2.95 24.84 16.97
N GLY A 376 -1.97 23.92 16.87
CA GLY A 376 -1.44 23.16 18.01
C GLY A 376 -2.47 22.25 18.68
N GLN A 377 -3.41 21.71 17.90
CA GLN A 377 -4.47 20.83 18.39
C GLN A 377 -3.96 19.39 18.53
N ASN A 378 -4.53 18.63 19.48
CA ASN A 378 -4.26 17.20 19.62
C ASN A 378 -5.54 16.42 19.98
N PRO A 379 -6.03 15.52 19.10
CA PRO A 379 -5.52 15.25 17.75
C PRO A 379 -5.62 16.48 16.83
N VAL A 380 -4.88 16.49 15.72
CA VAL A 380 -4.97 17.55 14.70
C VAL A 380 -6.34 17.52 14.03
N VAL A 381 -6.81 16.31 13.68
CA VAL A 381 -8.18 16.10 13.22
C VAL A 381 -8.64 14.66 13.52
N SER A 382 -9.94 14.48 13.71
CA SER A 382 -10.60 13.18 13.68
C SER A 382 -11.86 13.25 12.80
N ARG A 383 -12.00 12.30 11.87
CA ARG A 383 -13.14 12.19 10.94
C ARG A 383 -13.70 10.77 10.95
N ASN A 384 -14.96 10.61 10.58
CA ASN A 384 -15.62 9.32 10.37
C ASN A 384 -15.44 8.89 8.90
N MET A 385 -14.68 7.83 8.65
CA MET A 385 -14.32 7.40 7.28
C MET A 385 -15.51 6.92 6.46
N GLY A 386 -16.53 6.33 7.10
CA GLY A 386 -17.70 5.78 6.43
C GLY A 386 -18.87 6.77 6.30
N CYS A 387 -18.67 8.03 6.67
CA CYS A 387 -19.67 9.10 6.66
C CYS A 387 -19.27 10.14 5.63
N ASP A 388 -20.24 10.72 4.94
CA ASP A 388 -19.99 11.70 3.88
C ASP A 388 -19.41 12.99 4.45
N TYR A 389 -18.37 13.49 3.79
CA TYR A 389 -17.84 14.81 4.04
C TYR A 389 -18.92 15.88 3.82
N ASN A 390 -18.89 16.89 4.69
CA ASN A 390 -19.74 18.05 4.56
C ASN A 390 -19.05 19.25 5.23
N GLU A 391 -18.79 20.31 4.48
CA GLU A 391 -18.16 21.55 4.97
C GLU A 391 -18.93 22.17 6.16
N ALA A 392 -20.27 22.02 6.19
CA ALA A 392 -21.10 22.54 7.28
C ALA A 392 -21.14 21.61 8.50
N CYS A 393 -20.36 20.53 8.52
CA CYS A 393 -20.20 19.67 9.69
C CYS A 393 -19.19 20.28 10.67
N THR A 394 -19.64 21.27 11.44
CA THR A 394 -18.90 21.82 12.57
C THR A 394 -19.89 22.21 13.69
N PRO A 395 -19.79 21.67 14.93
CA PRO A 395 -18.94 20.57 15.44
C PRO A 395 -19.60 19.18 15.28
N ALA A 396 -19.04 18.13 15.90
CA ALA A 396 -19.53 16.75 15.85
C ALA A 396 -20.97 16.50 16.38
N SER A 397 -21.64 17.52 16.94
CA SER A 397 -23.08 17.49 17.26
C SER A 397 -23.98 17.87 16.07
N SER A 398 -23.38 18.28 14.95
CA SER A 398 -24.09 18.65 13.72
C SER A 398 -24.99 17.52 13.21
N ARG A 399 -26.06 17.89 12.50
CA ARG A 399 -26.95 16.94 11.82
C ARG A 399 -26.23 16.15 10.73
N TYR A 400 -25.12 16.68 10.22
CA TYR A 400 -24.27 16.05 9.20
C TYR A 400 -23.25 15.07 9.80
N ALA A 401 -23.13 14.99 11.12
CA ALA A 401 -22.23 14.04 11.77
C ALA A 401 -22.89 12.66 11.93
N CYS A 402 -22.13 11.60 11.65
CA CYS A 402 -22.58 10.22 11.78
C CYS A 402 -22.00 9.53 13.01
N THR A 403 -22.74 8.56 13.54
CA THR A 403 -22.30 7.73 14.67
C THR A 403 -21.25 6.72 14.24
N LEU A 404 -20.18 6.56 15.03
CA LEU A 404 -19.19 5.50 14.82
C LEU A 404 -19.80 4.13 15.14
N ALA A 405 -19.42 3.11 14.38
CA ALA A 405 -19.90 1.73 14.54
C ALA A 405 -19.69 1.23 15.98
N GLY A 406 -20.77 0.71 16.58
CA GLY A 406 -20.72 0.15 17.93
C GLY A 406 -20.59 1.16 19.06
N THR A 407 -20.72 2.48 18.79
CA THR A 407 -20.63 3.53 19.81
C THR A 407 -21.83 4.49 19.73
N THR A 408 -21.88 5.47 20.64
CA THR A 408 -22.79 6.64 20.55
C THR A 408 -22.07 7.91 20.09
N GLN A 409 -20.76 7.83 19.87
CA GLN A 409 -19.94 8.98 19.49
C GLN A 409 -20.23 9.35 18.04
N LYS A 410 -20.49 10.64 17.80
CA LYS A 410 -20.62 11.20 16.47
C LYS A 410 -19.33 11.88 16.03
N MET A 411 -19.07 11.85 14.73
CA MET A 411 -17.96 12.55 14.07
C MET A 411 -18.39 12.98 12.66
N CYS A 412 -17.79 14.05 12.15
CA CYS A 412 -17.99 14.53 10.79
C CYS A 412 -17.34 13.59 9.77
N GLY A 413 -17.92 13.48 8.59
CA GLY A 413 -17.39 12.65 7.51
C GLY A 413 -16.03 13.12 6.98
N TRP A 414 -15.35 12.20 6.31
CA TRP A 414 -13.99 12.42 5.78
C TRP A 414 -13.96 12.62 4.28
N LEU A 415 -14.39 11.61 3.52
CA LEU A 415 -14.49 11.63 2.07
C LEU A 415 -15.92 11.93 1.66
N ASP A 416 -16.11 12.62 0.53
CA ASP A 416 -17.44 12.90 0.01
C ASP A 416 -18.14 11.65 -0.56
N ASP A 417 -19.41 11.81 -0.92
CA ASP A 417 -20.26 10.73 -1.41
C ASP A 417 -19.72 10.15 -2.73
N TRP A 418 -19.30 10.99 -3.68
CA TRP A 418 -18.78 10.57 -4.99
C TRP A 418 -17.50 9.74 -4.86
N THR A 419 -16.57 10.16 -4.02
CA THR A 419 -15.34 9.43 -3.73
C THR A 419 -15.64 8.07 -3.12
N ARG A 420 -16.63 7.99 -2.22
CA ARG A 420 -17.06 6.73 -1.61
C ARG A 420 -17.77 5.81 -2.59
N GLU A 421 -18.64 6.35 -3.46
CA GLU A 421 -19.27 5.60 -4.53
C GLU A 421 -18.22 5.04 -5.51
N ARG A 422 -17.21 5.85 -5.85
CA ARG A 422 -16.06 5.43 -6.67
C ARG A 422 -15.30 4.27 -6.02
N LEU A 423 -14.96 4.35 -4.74
CA LEU A 423 -14.33 3.24 -4.00
C LEU A 423 -15.18 1.96 -4.02
N ALA A 424 -16.51 2.09 -4.08
CA ALA A 424 -17.45 0.97 -4.14
C ALA A 424 -17.56 0.32 -5.53
N THR A 425 -16.78 0.77 -6.52
CA THR A 425 -16.73 0.17 -7.86
C THR A 425 -15.66 -0.92 -8.00
N LEU A 426 -15.78 -1.73 -9.07
CA LEU A 426 -14.89 -2.87 -9.31
C LEU A 426 -13.39 -2.53 -9.41
N PRO A 427 -12.95 -1.43 -10.06
CA PRO A 427 -11.54 -1.03 -10.11
C PRO A 427 -10.90 -0.85 -8.73
N TYR A 428 -11.69 -0.41 -7.74
CA TYR A 428 -11.26 -0.26 -6.35
C TYR A 428 -11.60 -1.50 -5.49
N GLY A 429 -12.11 -2.55 -6.13
CA GLY A 429 -12.53 -3.83 -5.55
C GLY A 429 -13.76 -3.77 -4.66
N ASN A 430 -14.70 -2.88 -4.99
CA ASN A 430 -15.95 -2.69 -4.26
C ASN A 430 -15.70 -2.37 -2.77
N THR A 431 -14.73 -1.50 -2.52
CA THR A 431 -14.29 -1.11 -1.18
C THR A 431 -15.36 -0.26 -0.50
N THR A 432 -15.85 -0.72 0.65
CA THR A 432 -16.74 0.06 1.52
C THR A 432 -15.98 0.48 2.77
N LEU A 433 -15.95 1.78 3.06
CA LEU A 433 -15.28 2.29 4.25
C LEU A 433 -16.14 2.05 5.50
N PRO A 434 -15.54 1.58 6.61
CA PRO A 434 -16.28 1.36 7.84
C PRO A 434 -16.63 2.70 8.51
N MET A 435 -17.72 2.71 9.28
CA MET A 435 -18.09 3.83 10.18
C MET A 435 -17.11 3.95 11.36
N ALA A 436 -15.82 4.11 11.09
CA ALA A 436 -14.74 4.15 12.07
C ALA A 436 -14.02 5.50 11.99
N ALA A 437 -13.38 5.87 13.10
CA ALA A 437 -12.60 7.10 13.15
C ALA A 437 -11.28 6.91 12.38
N THR A 438 -10.95 7.85 11.51
CA THR A 438 -9.57 8.16 11.15
C THR A 438 -9.11 9.37 11.96
N THR A 439 -7.85 9.38 12.39
CA THR A 439 -7.34 10.42 13.29
C THR A 439 -5.88 10.71 12.99
N VAL A 440 -5.57 11.99 12.88
CA VAL A 440 -4.20 12.48 12.72
C VAL A 440 -3.72 12.96 14.09
N ALA A 441 -2.75 12.25 14.65
CA ALA A 441 -2.14 12.63 15.91
C ALA A 441 -1.17 13.81 15.69
N ALA A 442 -1.04 14.68 16.70
CA ALA A 442 -0.02 15.72 16.66
C ALA A 442 1.38 15.08 16.77
N PRO A 443 2.31 15.34 15.84
CA PRO A 443 3.65 14.74 15.84
C PRO A 443 4.59 15.27 16.94
N GLY A 444 4.15 16.32 17.67
CA GLY A 444 4.99 17.12 18.57
C GLY A 444 5.82 18.16 17.80
N ASN A 445 6.64 18.95 18.51
CA ASN A 445 7.58 19.93 17.92
C ASN A 445 6.97 20.98 16.97
N LEU A 446 5.66 21.21 17.04
CA LEU A 446 4.93 22.23 16.29
C LEU A 446 5.02 22.05 14.76
N VAL A 447 5.17 20.83 14.26
CA VAL A 447 5.15 20.52 12.82
C VAL A 447 3.77 20.08 12.38
N MET A 448 3.34 20.51 11.20
CA MET A 448 2.06 20.11 10.63
C MET A 448 2.15 18.70 10.05
N PRO A 449 1.32 17.73 10.50
CA PRO A 449 1.15 16.49 9.76
C PRO A 449 0.35 16.74 8.49
N HIS A 450 0.74 16.10 7.40
CA HIS A 450 0.10 16.27 6.10
C HIS A 450 -0.47 14.98 5.53
N ALA A 451 -0.38 13.87 6.25
CA ALA A 451 -0.90 12.59 5.80
C ALA A 451 -1.80 11.95 6.84
N VAL A 452 -2.79 11.22 6.34
CA VAL A 452 -3.72 10.44 7.15
C VAL A 452 -3.86 9.02 6.61
N LEU A 453 -4.01 8.06 7.52
CA LEU A 453 -4.25 6.66 7.19
C LEU A 453 -5.74 6.35 7.27
N GLY A 454 -6.32 5.84 6.19
CA GLY A 454 -7.66 5.26 6.17
C GLY A 454 -7.60 3.73 6.22
N ASN A 455 -7.94 3.12 7.35
CA ASN A 455 -7.96 1.66 7.46
C ASN A 455 -9.32 1.09 7.03
N VAL A 456 -9.35 0.37 5.91
CA VAL A 456 -10.56 -0.26 5.35
C VAL A 456 -11.06 -1.41 6.23
N GLY A 457 -10.19 -2.00 7.05
CA GLY A 457 -10.54 -3.02 8.05
C GLY A 457 -9.40 -4.02 8.29
N PRO A 458 -9.44 -4.75 9.42
CA PRO A 458 -8.35 -5.65 9.84
C PRO A 458 -8.15 -6.88 8.93
N ALA A 459 -9.08 -7.15 8.02
CA ALA A 459 -9.03 -8.27 7.07
C ALA A 459 -8.95 -7.77 5.61
N SER A 460 -8.51 -6.52 5.41
CA SER A 460 -8.38 -5.91 4.09
C SER A 460 -6.93 -5.91 3.63
N ASP A 461 -6.70 -6.31 2.39
CA ASP A 461 -5.43 -6.14 1.68
C ASP A 461 -5.20 -4.71 1.20
N ARG A 462 -6.07 -3.78 1.61
CA ARG A 462 -6.12 -2.39 1.17
C ARG A 462 -6.24 -1.41 2.32
N TRP A 463 -5.70 -0.22 2.09
CA TRP A 463 -5.77 0.93 2.97
C TRP A 463 -5.65 2.21 2.14
N LEU A 464 -6.12 3.32 2.69
CA LEU A 464 -6.04 4.63 2.05
C LEU A 464 -4.90 5.45 2.65
N LEU A 465 -4.21 6.18 1.78
CA LEU A 465 -3.30 7.25 2.12
C LEU A 465 -3.88 8.52 1.52
N ALA A 466 -4.12 9.53 2.34
CA ALA A 466 -4.51 10.84 1.81
C ALA A 466 -3.65 11.93 2.41
N PHE A 467 -3.62 13.06 1.71
CA PHE A 467 -2.83 14.22 2.09
C PHE A 467 -3.68 15.47 2.27
N GLU A 468 -3.18 16.35 3.13
CA GLU A 468 -3.49 17.77 3.17
C GLU A 468 -2.41 18.50 2.36
N ASP A 469 -2.79 19.39 1.44
CA ASP A 469 -1.90 19.88 0.39
C ASP A 469 -1.40 21.34 0.56
N LEU A 470 -1.82 22.04 1.62
CA LEU A 470 -1.42 23.41 1.90
C LEU A 470 -0.55 23.55 3.16
N PRO A 471 0.58 24.28 3.11
CA PRO A 471 1.43 24.45 4.29
C PRO A 471 0.68 25.23 5.38
N GLY A 472 0.78 24.79 6.64
CA GLY A 472 -0.05 25.24 7.77
C GLY A 472 -1.31 24.39 7.97
N GLY A 473 -1.62 23.56 6.98
CA GLY A 473 -2.67 22.57 7.00
C GLY A 473 -4.01 23.03 6.45
N GLY A 474 -4.09 24.17 5.75
CA GLY A 474 -5.30 24.57 5.04
C GLY A 474 -6.58 24.46 5.87
N ASP A 475 -7.52 23.65 5.39
CA ASP A 475 -8.79 23.36 6.06
C ASP A 475 -8.76 22.10 6.95
N ARG A 476 -7.68 21.31 6.88
CA ARG A 476 -7.36 20.18 7.76
C ARG A 476 -8.35 19.05 7.64
N ASP A 477 -8.97 18.85 6.49
CA ASP A 477 -9.81 17.68 6.27
C ASP A 477 -9.07 16.46 5.71
N PHE A 478 -7.84 16.67 5.17
CA PHE A 478 -6.96 15.63 4.64
C PHE A 478 -7.65 14.77 3.57
N ASN A 479 -8.46 15.38 2.71
CA ASN A 479 -9.08 14.71 1.56
C ASN A 479 -8.68 15.33 0.21
N ASP A 480 -7.77 16.30 0.19
CA ASP A 480 -7.30 17.02 -1.00
C ASP A 480 -6.80 16.06 -2.09
N VAL A 481 -6.01 15.05 -1.71
CA VAL A 481 -5.55 14.00 -2.62
C VAL A 481 -5.57 12.64 -1.93
N VAL A 482 -6.22 11.65 -2.53
CA VAL A 482 -6.48 10.34 -1.93
C VAL A 482 -5.98 9.21 -2.83
N PHE A 483 -5.27 8.26 -2.22
CA PHE A 483 -4.76 7.07 -2.87
C PHE A 483 -5.20 5.81 -2.12
N MET A 484 -5.48 4.73 -2.86
CA MET A 484 -5.69 3.41 -2.30
C MET A 484 -4.45 2.55 -2.55
N LEU A 485 -3.83 2.09 -1.48
CA LEU A 485 -2.76 1.11 -1.57
C LEU A 485 -3.33 -0.28 -1.37
N ARG A 486 -2.73 -1.23 -2.09
CA ARG A 486 -3.00 -2.65 -1.94
C ARG A 486 -1.68 -3.40 -1.88
N ASN A 487 -1.57 -4.38 -0.99
CA ASN A 487 -0.35 -5.17 -0.88
C ASN A 487 -0.59 -6.63 -0.52
N TRP A 488 0.31 -7.48 -0.99
CA TRP A 488 0.30 -8.91 -0.70
C TRP A 488 1.69 -9.53 -0.84
N ALA A 489 1.97 -10.56 -0.04
CA ALA A 489 3.09 -11.46 -0.27
C ALA A 489 2.61 -12.67 -1.10
N PRO A 490 3.16 -12.90 -2.30
CA PRO A 490 2.84 -14.09 -3.06
C PRO A 490 3.42 -15.32 -2.34
N THR A 491 2.59 -16.32 -2.03
CA THR A 491 3.06 -17.58 -1.43
C THR A 491 2.73 -18.78 -2.31
N ALA A 492 3.66 -19.72 -2.41
CA ALA A 492 3.41 -21.00 -3.04
C ALA A 492 2.52 -21.85 -2.12
N GLY A 493 1.51 -22.48 -2.70
CA GLY A 493 0.54 -23.31 -1.99
C GLY A 493 0.79 -24.79 -2.21
N ARG A 494 0.44 -25.62 -1.23
CA ARG A 494 0.34 -27.08 -1.40
C ARG A 494 -0.96 -27.59 -0.81
N VAL A 495 -1.66 -28.39 -1.61
CA VAL A 495 -2.84 -29.15 -1.17
C VAL A 495 -2.61 -30.63 -1.37
N ARG A 496 -3.14 -31.45 -0.44
CA ARG A 496 -3.20 -32.90 -0.55
C ARG A 496 -4.57 -33.40 -0.11
N SER A 497 -5.23 -34.17 -0.96
CA SER A 497 -6.52 -34.78 -0.62
C SER A 497 -6.37 -35.81 0.49
N THR A 498 -7.46 -36.10 1.19
CA THR A 498 -7.58 -37.37 1.92
C THR A 498 -7.52 -38.54 0.95
N VAL A 499 -7.42 -39.76 1.48
CA VAL A 499 -7.58 -40.98 0.67
C VAL A 499 -8.98 -41.02 0.06
N LEU A 500 -9.05 -41.22 -1.25
CA LEU A 500 -10.29 -41.25 -2.04
C LEU A 500 -10.80 -42.67 -2.30
N SER A 501 -9.89 -43.64 -2.39
CA SER A 501 -10.27 -45.04 -2.62
C SER A 501 -10.73 -45.73 -1.32
N PRO A 502 -11.66 -46.69 -1.39
CA PRO A 502 -11.98 -47.58 -0.29
C PRO A 502 -10.75 -48.39 0.16
N ALA A 503 -10.73 -48.77 1.43
CA ALA A 503 -9.68 -49.64 1.95
C ALA A 503 -9.83 -51.07 1.39
N ALA A 504 -9.01 -51.43 0.41
CA ALA A 504 -8.99 -52.75 -0.21
C ALA A 504 -7.54 -53.31 -0.31
N PRO A 505 -6.97 -53.85 0.79
CA PRO A 505 -5.57 -54.31 0.82
C PRO A 505 -5.25 -55.46 -0.14
N SER A 506 -6.26 -56.19 -0.60
CA SER A 506 -6.15 -57.27 -1.60
C SER A 506 -6.09 -56.76 -3.04
N CYS A 507 -6.31 -55.46 -3.26
CA CYS A 507 -6.30 -54.82 -4.57
C CYS A 507 -5.12 -53.84 -4.69
N THR A 508 -4.74 -53.54 -5.92
CA THR A 508 -3.81 -52.47 -6.26
C THR A 508 -4.47 -51.58 -7.30
N ILE A 509 -4.32 -50.27 -7.15
CA ILE A 509 -4.71 -49.31 -8.18
C ILE A 509 -3.69 -49.45 -9.31
N GLN A 510 -4.18 -49.57 -10.53
CA GLN A 510 -3.37 -49.77 -11.73
C GLN A 510 -3.38 -48.54 -12.62
N GLN A 511 -4.55 -47.91 -12.76
CA GLN A 511 -4.71 -46.69 -13.54
C GLN A 511 -5.46 -45.64 -12.74
N VAL A 512 -5.13 -44.38 -13.00
CA VAL A 512 -5.80 -43.21 -12.42
C VAL A 512 -6.11 -42.25 -13.55
N TYR A 513 -7.35 -41.79 -13.59
CA TYR A 513 -7.79 -40.66 -14.40
C TYR A 513 -7.87 -39.42 -13.52
N ILE A 514 -7.47 -38.29 -14.08
CA ILE A 514 -7.60 -36.99 -13.44
C ILE A 514 -8.07 -35.97 -14.47
N HIS A 515 -9.15 -35.26 -14.12
CA HIS A 515 -9.60 -34.05 -14.79
C HIS A 515 -9.36 -32.86 -13.86
N LYS A 516 -8.91 -31.73 -14.40
CA LYS A 516 -8.78 -30.47 -13.65
C LYS A 516 -9.58 -29.35 -14.28
N ASP A 517 -10.24 -28.57 -13.42
CA ASP A 517 -10.76 -27.26 -13.76
C ASP A 517 -10.04 -26.18 -12.96
N ASP A 518 -9.09 -25.51 -13.61
CA ASP A 518 -8.35 -24.39 -13.04
C ASP A 518 -8.83 -23.08 -13.65
N ALA A 519 -8.79 -22.01 -12.86
CA ALA A 519 -9.07 -20.65 -13.32
C ALA A 519 -7.98 -19.67 -12.92
N GLN A 520 -7.78 -18.66 -13.76
CA GLN A 520 -7.00 -17.46 -13.47
C GLN A 520 -7.69 -16.27 -14.15
N ASP A 521 -7.48 -15.06 -13.63
CA ASP A 521 -7.94 -13.85 -14.29
C ASP A 521 -7.40 -13.77 -15.74
N PRO A 522 -8.26 -13.60 -16.76
CA PRO A 522 -7.86 -13.55 -18.16
C PRO A 522 -6.90 -12.42 -18.52
N SER A 523 -6.82 -11.36 -17.70
CA SER A 523 -5.94 -10.20 -17.92
C SER A 523 -4.47 -10.49 -17.60
N CYS A 524 -4.14 -11.66 -17.06
CA CYS A 524 -2.79 -11.98 -16.62
C CYS A 524 -1.89 -12.48 -17.76
N ALA A 525 -0.69 -11.90 -17.85
CA ALA A 525 0.27 -12.14 -18.96
C ALA A 525 0.80 -13.59 -19.08
N ALA A 526 0.66 -14.43 -18.04
CA ALA A 526 1.01 -15.85 -18.11
C ALA A 526 0.17 -16.71 -17.14
N PRO A 527 -0.21 -17.95 -17.53
CA PRO A 527 -0.82 -18.91 -16.62
C PRO A 527 0.13 -19.22 -15.46
N VAL A 528 -0.32 -19.01 -14.21
CA VAL A 528 0.41 -19.45 -13.02
C VAL A 528 0.29 -20.98 -12.94
N ALA A 529 1.43 -21.67 -12.91
CA ALA A 529 1.47 -23.12 -12.99
C ALA A 529 0.92 -23.79 -11.72
N ILE A 530 0.03 -24.77 -11.91
CA ILE A 530 -0.39 -25.72 -10.88
C ILE A 530 0.13 -27.10 -11.29
N ASN A 531 0.97 -27.69 -10.46
CA ASN A 531 1.54 -29.02 -10.72
C ASN A 531 0.78 -30.08 -9.94
N TYR A 532 0.19 -31.04 -10.65
CA TYR A 532 -0.58 -32.13 -10.07
C TYR A 532 0.24 -33.41 -9.94
N SER A 533 -0.05 -34.21 -8.92
CA SER A 533 0.51 -35.57 -8.78
C SER A 533 -0.49 -36.48 -8.06
N VAL A 534 -0.44 -37.77 -8.36
CA VAL A 534 -1.26 -38.80 -7.71
C VAL A 534 -0.36 -39.83 -7.02
N ALA A 535 -0.86 -40.46 -5.96
CA ALA A 535 -0.16 -41.54 -5.26
C ALA A 535 -1.17 -42.61 -4.82
N THR A 536 -0.71 -43.86 -4.70
CA THR A 536 -1.55 -45.01 -4.33
C THR A 536 -1.21 -45.57 -2.95
N ASP A 537 -0.24 -45.00 -2.25
CA ASP A 537 0.32 -45.41 -0.96
C ASP A 537 0.16 -44.30 0.11
N CYS A 538 -0.99 -43.62 0.10
CA CYS A 538 -1.20 -42.39 0.86
C CYS A 538 -1.34 -42.53 2.38
N ARG A 539 -1.47 -43.74 2.93
CA ARG A 539 -1.42 -44.02 4.38
C ARG A 539 -0.45 -45.16 4.69
N VAL A 540 0.06 -45.13 5.91
CA VAL A 540 0.81 -46.23 6.51
C VAL A 540 -0.05 -46.81 7.62
N CYS A 541 -0.35 -48.11 7.53
CA CYS A 541 -1.19 -48.81 8.50
C CYS A 541 -0.35 -49.74 9.36
N LEU A 542 -0.40 -49.57 10.69
CA LEU A 542 0.24 -50.44 11.67
C LEU A 542 -0.81 -50.93 12.67
N ALA A 543 -0.91 -52.24 12.87
CA ALA A 543 -1.84 -52.86 13.81
C ALA A 543 -3.31 -52.36 13.68
N GLY A 544 -3.78 -52.17 12.44
CA GLY A 544 -5.15 -51.72 12.15
C GLY A 544 -5.39 -50.21 12.28
N THR A 545 -4.39 -49.43 12.70
CA THR A 545 -4.46 -47.96 12.72
C THR A 545 -3.70 -47.40 11.52
N CYS A 546 -4.34 -46.57 10.71
CA CYS A 546 -3.73 -45.94 9.54
C CYS A 546 -3.52 -44.45 9.79
N VAL A 547 -2.31 -43.97 9.48
CA VAL A 547 -1.95 -42.53 9.50
C VAL A 547 -1.50 -42.11 8.11
N THR A 548 -1.61 -40.82 7.79
CA THR A 548 -1.15 -40.25 6.51
C THR A 548 0.34 -40.58 6.29
N ASN A 549 0.67 -41.13 5.13
CA ASN A 549 2.05 -41.39 4.73
C ASN A 549 2.72 -40.03 4.46
N PRO A 550 3.77 -39.62 5.19
CA PRO A 550 4.45 -38.34 4.95
C PRO A 550 5.26 -38.32 3.64
N SER A 551 5.54 -39.48 3.05
CA SER A 551 6.29 -39.60 1.79
C SER A 551 5.67 -40.65 0.86
N PRO A 552 4.46 -40.38 0.32
CA PRO A 552 3.87 -41.22 -0.72
C PRO A 552 4.73 -41.22 -1.98
N THR A 553 4.59 -42.27 -2.77
CA THR A 553 5.25 -42.38 -4.08
C THR A 553 4.43 -41.62 -5.10
N TRP A 554 4.79 -40.35 -5.32
CA TRP A 554 4.07 -39.45 -6.22
C TRP A 554 4.40 -39.68 -7.69
N HIS A 555 3.35 -39.83 -8.50
CA HIS A 555 3.41 -39.83 -9.96
C HIS A 555 2.99 -38.45 -10.48
N PRO A 556 3.92 -37.68 -11.09
CA PRO A 556 3.58 -36.40 -11.70
C PRO A 556 2.57 -36.57 -12.82
N VAL A 557 1.58 -35.68 -12.89
CA VAL A 557 0.56 -35.68 -13.94
C VAL A 557 0.99 -34.76 -15.06
N THR A 558 0.96 -35.28 -16.30
CA THR A 558 1.10 -34.48 -17.52
C THR A 558 -0.24 -34.50 -18.23
N PHE A 559 -0.85 -33.32 -18.44
CA PHE A 559 -2.16 -33.20 -19.07
C PHE A 559 -2.03 -33.03 -20.59
N ASP A 560 -2.87 -33.73 -21.35
CA ASP A 560 -2.99 -33.54 -22.79
C ASP A 560 -3.91 -32.34 -23.06
N TRP A 561 -3.36 -31.25 -23.62
CA TRP A 561 -4.09 -30.11 -24.22
C TRP A 561 -5.14 -29.40 -23.32
N ASN A 562 -5.16 -29.70 -22.01
CA ASN A 562 -5.11 -28.79 -20.85
C ASN A 562 -5.93 -29.22 -19.62
N ARG A 563 -6.64 -30.36 -19.62
CA ARG A 563 -7.49 -30.74 -18.45
C ARG A 563 -7.51 -32.20 -18.07
N ASP A 564 -7.29 -33.13 -18.99
CA ASP A 564 -7.45 -34.57 -18.74
C ASP A 564 -6.11 -35.32 -18.79
N ALA A 565 -5.97 -36.35 -17.96
CA ALA A 565 -4.85 -37.28 -18.03
C ALA A 565 -5.25 -38.67 -17.51
N VAL A 566 -4.68 -39.72 -18.13
CA VAL A 566 -4.72 -41.10 -17.63
C VAL A 566 -3.29 -41.53 -17.33
N LEU A 567 -3.05 -42.02 -16.11
CA LEU A 567 -1.74 -42.44 -15.64
C LEU A 567 -1.74 -43.94 -15.33
N ASP A 568 -0.71 -44.65 -15.80
CA ASP A 568 -0.37 -45.97 -15.30
C ASP A 568 0.44 -45.84 -14.00
N VAL A 569 -0.15 -46.29 -12.90
CA VAL A 569 0.45 -46.27 -11.55
C VAL A 569 0.75 -47.70 -11.04
N SER A 570 0.67 -48.70 -11.92
CA SER A 570 0.88 -50.12 -11.59
C SER A 570 2.26 -50.43 -11.02
N SER A 571 3.25 -49.56 -11.25
CA SER A 571 4.59 -49.67 -10.65
C SER A 571 4.59 -49.50 -9.13
N THR A 572 3.56 -48.89 -8.56
CA THR A 572 3.38 -48.69 -7.11
C THR A 572 2.24 -49.56 -6.60
N ARG A 573 2.57 -50.62 -5.86
CA ARG A 573 1.59 -51.58 -5.30
C ARG A 573 0.80 -50.98 -4.12
N GLY A 574 -0.10 -50.04 -4.42
CA GLY A 574 -0.89 -49.30 -3.43
C GLY A 574 -2.40 -49.34 -3.70
N HIS A 575 -3.20 -49.21 -2.65
CA HIS A 575 -4.68 -49.25 -2.69
C HIS A 575 -5.34 -48.00 -2.08
N GLN A 576 -4.55 -46.96 -1.82
CA GLN A 576 -4.93 -45.76 -1.09
C GLN A 576 -4.64 -44.55 -1.95
N LEU A 577 -5.57 -44.25 -2.85
CA LEU A 577 -5.48 -43.15 -3.80
C LEU A 577 -5.55 -41.81 -3.08
N CYS A 578 -4.62 -40.91 -3.36
CA CYS A 578 -4.80 -39.48 -3.09
C CYS A 578 -4.08 -38.68 -4.17
N TRP A 579 -4.41 -37.39 -4.25
CA TRP A 579 -3.74 -36.46 -5.14
C TRP A 579 -3.19 -35.28 -4.35
N LYS A 580 -2.26 -34.57 -4.98
CA LYS A 580 -1.76 -33.28 -4.50
C LYS A 580 -1.69 -32.29 -5.65
N ALA A 581 -1.74 -31.01 -5.30
CA ALA A 581 -1.35 -29.93 -6.18
C ALA A 581 -0.38 -28.98 -5.48
N ASP A 582 0.69 -28.64 -6.21
CA ASP A 582 1.66 -27.62 -5.84
C ASP A 582 1.35 -26.36 -6.67
N LEU A 583 0.80 -25.33 -6.02
CA LEU A 583 0.43 -24.04 -6.63
C LEU A 583 1.65 -23.11 -6.58
N THR A 584 2.07 -22.60 -7.73
CA THR A 584 3.12 -21.56 -7.76
C THR A 584 2.59 -20.24 -7.18
N ALA A 585 3.50 -19.44 -6.63
CA ALA A 585 3.15 -18.18 -5.98
C ALA A 585 2.60 -17.19 -7.03
N GLY A 586 1.32 -16.81 -6.88
CA GLY A 586 0.64 -15.87 -7.78
C GLY A 586 0.46 -14.47 -7.16
N ASN A 587 0.44 -13.45 -8.02
CA ASN A 587 0.32 -12.05 -7.58
C ASN A 587 -1.14 -11.58 -7.61
N GLY A 588 -1.67 -11.12 -6.48
CA GLY A 588 -2.96 -10.41 -6.41
C GLY A 588 -4.09 -11.14 -7.15
N PRO A 589 -4.72 -10.52 -8.19
CA PRO A 589 -5.77 -11.15 -9.00
C PRO A 589 -5.26 -12.31 -9.88
N CYS A 590 -3.97 -12.35 -10.20
CA CYS A 590 -3.34 -13.38 -11.03
C CYS A 590 -2.98 -14.67 -10.29
N GLN A 591 -3.62 -14.97 -9.16
CA GLN A 591 -3.45 -16.26 -8.51
C GLN A 591 -4.26 -17.34 -9.24
N ALA A 592 -3.66 -18.51 -9.44
CA ALA A 592 -4.39 -19.67 -9.92
C ALA A 592 -5.38 -20.17 -8.85
N THR A 593 -6.55 -20.57 -9.30
CA THR A 593 -7.61 -21.16 -8.49
C THR A 593 -7.89 -22.56 -9.02
N ILE A 594 -7.93 -23.56 -8.14
CA ILE A 594 -8.43 -24.89 -8.47
C ILE A 594 -9.92 -24.88 -8.18
N ASN A 595 -10.74 -24.85 -9.22
CA ASN A 595 -12.19 -24.88 -9.07
C ASN A 595 -12.65 -26.28 -8.72
N ASN A 596 -12.11 -27.27 -9.42
CA ASN A 596 -12.47 -28.67 -9.28
C ASN A 596 -11.35 -29.60 -9.75
N VAL A 597 -11.32 -30.81 -9.20
CA VAL A 597 -10.49 -31.92 -9.65
C VAL A 597 -11.36 -33.16 -9.62
N ASP A 598 -11.56 -33.81 -10.77
CA ASP A 598 -12.22 -35.11 -10.80
C ASP A 598 -11.16 -36.20 -10.81
N ILE A 599 -11.36 -37.25 -10.01
CA ILE A 599 -10.44 -38.38 -9.90
C ILE A 599 -11.20 -39.66 -10.13
N GLY A 600 -10.81 -40.46 -11.11
CA GLY A 600 -11.29 -41.83 -11.30
C GLY A 600 -10.15 -42.83 -11.25
N TYR A 601 -10.43 -44.11 -10.99
CA TYR A 601 -9.37 -45.12 -10.91
C TYR A 601 -9.84 -46.52 -11.26
N GLU A 602 -8.93 -47.31 -11.81
CA GLU A 602 -9.10 -48.76 -11.96
C GLU A 602 -8.21 -49.50 -10.97
N SER A 603 -8.78 -50.52 -10.34
CA SER A 603 -8.05 -51.41 -9.44
C SER A 603 -8.17 -52.85 -9.89
N GLY A 604 -7.07 -53.58 -9.81
CA GLY A 604 -7.03 -55.03 -9.99
C GLY A 604 -6.55 -55.70 -8.71
N PRO A 605 -6.59 -57.03 -8.63
CA PRO A 605 -5.92 -57.75 -7.55
C PRO A 605 -4.44 -57.35 -7.50
N VAL A 606 -3.84 -57.34 -6.30
CA VAL A 606 -2.36 -57.25 -6.13
C VAL A 606 -1.63 -58.41 -6.86
N VAL A 607 -2.43 -59.33 -7.43
CA VAL A 607 -2.18 -60.63 -8.06
C VAL A 607 -1.86 -61.68 -6.99
N PRO A 608 -2.14 -62.98 -7.20
CA PRO A 608 -1.34 -64.02 -6.57
C PRO A 608 0.16 -63.85 -6.85
#